data_AF-A0A7V8YUZ5-F1
#
_entry.id   AF-A0A7V8YUZ5-F1
#
_cell.length_a   1.000
_cell.length_b   1.000
_cell.length_c   1.000
_cell.angle_alpha   90.00
_cell.angle_beta   90.00
_cell.angle_gamma   90.00
#
_symmetry.space_group_name_H-M   'P 1'
#
loop_
_entity.id
_entity.type
_entity.pdbx_description
1 polymer ?
#
loop_
_entity_poly.entity_id
_entity_poly.type
_entity_poly.pdbx_seq_one_letter_code
_entity_poly.pdbx_strand_id
1 'polypeptide(L)'
;MSEDFSRLVSLACHDLRTPLATIQGFAKTLLRQDVGDPTARYLGIIDAAGDELVQLLDMLSIAARIEGGRYDPVLRTVDSLELAQAAVPGAQGEGAPVEVDVEPVSRALAAFARAAARHGGVEVSAGVAGREVSIAPIVEGAGPIVLGDDPKDLGAAVAVRIVRALGGGVGLDGERLVVTLPG
;
A
#
# COMPACT_ATOMS: atom_id res chain seq x y z
N MET A 1 0.82 15.13 15.47
CA MET A 1 2.28 14.88 15.47
C MET A 1 2.99 16.23 15.31
N SER A 2 4.15 16.48 15.91
CA SER A 2 4.86 17.76 15.68
C SER A 2 5.41 17.81 14.25
N GLU A 3 5.39 18.97 13.60
CA GLU A 3 5.93 19.19 12.25
C GLU A 3 7.40 18.74 12.14
N ASP A 4 8.18 19.00 13.20
CA ASP A 4 9.59 18.60 13.30
C ASP A 4 9.76 17.08 13.22
N PHE A 5 8.90 16.33 13.89
CA PHE A 5 8.96 14.87 13.88
C PHE A 5 8.59 14.31 12.51
N SER A 6 7.55 14.83 11.86
CA SER A 6 7.19 14.46 10.49
C SER A 6 8.32 14.72 9.49
N ARG A 7 9.06 15.82 9.67
CA ARG A 7 10.25 16.13 8.84
C ARG A 7 11.39 15.14 9.11
N LEU A 8 11.64 14.78 10.37
CA LEU A 8 12.65 13.79 10.74
C LEU A 8 12.34 12.41 10.15
N VAL A 9 11.08 11.97 10.20
CA VAL A 9 10.64 10.70 9.58
C VAL A 9 10.86 10.73 8.06
N SER A 10 10.55 11.85 7.40
CA SER A 10 10.77 12.01 5.95
C SER A 10 12.26 11.92 5.59
N LEU A 11 13.14 12.53 6.40
CA LEU A 11 14.59 12.45 6.22
C LEU A 11 15.11 11.02 6.43
N ALA A 12 14.65 10.34 7.50
CA ALA A 12 15.02 8.95 7.76
C ALA A 12 14.63 8.04 6.59
N CYS A 13 13.45 8.23 5.99
CA CYS A 13 13.03 7.44 4.83
C CYS A 13 13.97 7.67 3.63
N HIS A 14 14.37 8.91 3.37
CA HIS A 14 15.33 9.23 2.30
C HIS A 14 16.68 8.55 2.53
N ASP A 15 17.22 8.69 3.74
CA ASP A 15 18.57 8.19 4.07
C ASP A 15 18.62 6.66 4.08
N LEU A 16 17.51 5.98 4.40
CA LEU A 16 17.39 4.52 4.34
C LEU A 16 17.26 3.97 2.91
N ARG A 17 16.76 4.74 1.93
CA ARG A 17 16.66 4.26 0.53
C ARG A 17 18.02 3.97 -0.09
N THR A 18 19.03 4.78 0.21
CA THR A 18 20.38 4.65 -0.37
C THR A 18 21.08 3.33 0.00
N PRO A 19 21.22 2.95 1.29
CA PRO A 19 21.81 1.67 1.66
C PRO A 19 20.95 0.49 1.19
N LEU A 20 19.62 0.64 1.16
CA LEU A 20 18.73 -0.40 0.65
C LEU A 20 18.95 -0.67 -0.85
N ALA A 21 19.04 0.39 -1.66
CA ALA A 21 19.37 0.28 -3.09
C ALA A 21 20.73 -0.40 -3.32
N THR A 22 21.69 -0.17 -2.42
CA THR A 22 23.01 -0.83 -2.46
C THR A 22 22.90 -2.33 -2.18
N ILE A 23 22.16 -2.72 -1.14
CA ILE A 23 21.90 -4.13 -0.79
C ILE A 23 21.21 -4.86 -1.96
N GLN A 24 20.15 -4.26 -2.50
CA GLN A 24 19.42 -4.82 -3.64
C GLN A 24 20.29 -4.90 -4.90
N GLY A 25 21.11 -3.88 -5.16
CA GLY A 25 22.07 -3.87 -6.27
C GLY A 25 23.03 -5.05 -6.22
N PHE A 26 23.60 -5.34 -5.05
CA PHE A 26 24.45 -6.51 -4.85
C PHE A 26 23.68 -7.82 -4.96
N ALA A 27 22.49 -7.93 -4.35
CA ALA A 27 21.65 -9.13 -4.44
C ALA A 27 21.30 -9.47 -5.90
N LYS A 28 20.82 -8.48 -6.67
CA LYS A 28 20.52 -8.61 -8.11
C LYS A 28 21.76 -8.88 -8.96
N THR A 29 22.93 -8.41 -8.56
CA THR A 29 24.19 -8.71 -9.27
C THR A 29 24.60 -10.17 -9.05
N LEU A 30 24.50 -10.66 -7.81
CA LEU A 30 24.81 -12.04 -7.47
C LEU A 30 23.80 -13.03 -8.06
N LEU A 31 22.51 -12.68 -8.12
CA LEU A 31 21.48 -13.49 -8.78
C LEU A 31 21.72 -13.71 -10.28
N ARG A 32 22.50 -12.84 -10.93
CA ARG A 32 22.89 -13.00 -12.34
C ARG A 32 24.10 -13.92 -12.53
N GLN A 33 24.75 -14.34 -11.45
CA GLN A 33 25.85 -15.30 -11.46
C GLN A 33 25.32 -16.72 -11.20
N ASP A 34 26.06 -17.74 -11.62
CA ASP A 34 25.76 -19.14 -11.28
C ASP A 34 26.22 -19.45 -9.85
N VAL A 35 25.37 -19.08 -8.88
CA VAL A 35 25.66 -19.22 -7.43
C VAL A 35 25.14 -20.53 -6.83
N GLY A 36 24.43 -21.34 -7.63
CA GLY A 36 23.78 -22.58 -7.21
C GLY A 36 22.71 -22.43 -6.12
N ASP A 37 22.00 -23.52 -5.84
CA ASP A 37 21.13 -23.64 -4.68
C ASP A 37 21.94 -24.05 -3.44
N PRO A 38 21.63 -23.54 -2.22
CA PRO A 38 20.47 -22.71 -1.86
C PRO A 38 20.71 -21.20 -1.97
N THR A 39 21.90 -20.76 -2.40
CA THR A 39 22.29 -19.35 -2.43
C THR A 39 21.36 -18.50 -3.30
N ALA A 40 21.01 -18.99 -4.49
CA ALA A 40 20.09 -18.31 -5.39
C ALA A 40 18.72 -18.04 -4.72
N ARG A 41 18.18 -19.03 -3.99
CA ARG A 41 16.94 -18.89 -3.23
C ARG A 41 17.04 -17.79 -2.16
N TYR A 42 18.10 -17.75 -1.37
CA TYR A 42 18.26 -16.74 -0.33
C TYR A 42 18.43 -15.33 -0.90
N LEU A 43 19.18 -15.18 -1.99
CA LEU A 43 19.31 -13.90 -2.67
C LEU A 43 17.98 -13.43 -3.24
N GLY A 44 17.13 -14.33 -3.76
CA GLY A 44 15.78 -14.00 -4.18
C GLY A 44 14.90 -13.51 -3.03
N ILE A 45 15.01 -14.13 -1.85
CA ILE A 45 14.30 -13.66 -0.63
C ILE A 45 14.80 -12.28 -0.20
N ILE A 46 16.11 -12.03 -0.23
CA ILE A 46 16.70 -10.72 0.10
C ILE A 46 16.20 -9.65 -0.88
N ASP A 47 16.16 -9.96 -2.17
CA ASP A 47 15.72 -9.02 -3.19
C ASP A 47 14.24 -8.63 -3.00
N ALA A 48 13.38 -9.64 -2.80
CA ALA A 48 11.95 -9.43 -2.55
C ALA A 48 11.69 -8.66 -1.24
N ALA A 49 12.41 -9.00 -0.17
CA ALA A 49 12.32 -8.26 1.11
C ALA A 49 12.82 -6.82 0.95
N GLY A 50 13.83 -6.59 0.11
CA GLY A 50 14.29 -5.25 -0.22
C GLY A 50 13.22 -4.42 -0.93
N ASP A 51 12.53 -5.01 -1.92
CA ASP A 51 11.44 -4.34 -2.63
C ASP A 51 10.27 -4.01 -1.69
N GLU A 52 9.94 -4.92 -0.76
CA GLU A 52 8.92 -4.66 0.28
C GLU A 52 9.32 -3.50 1.21
N LEU A 53 10.60 -3.43 1.63
CA LEU A 53 11.10 -2.32 2.43
C LEU A 53 11.01 -0.98 1.70
N VAL A 54 11.33 -0.94 0.40
CA VAL A 54 11.18 0.28 -0.42
C VAL A 54 9.72 0.75 -0.40
N GLN A 55 8.76 -0.16 -0.59
CA GLN A 55 7.34 0.17 -0.56
C GLN A 55 6.89 0.73 0.81
N LEU A 56 7.37 0.14 1.91
CA LEU A 56 7.06 0.62 3.25
C LEU A 56 7.67 2.01 3.53
N LEU A 57 8.90 2.27 3.07
CA LEU A 57 9.53 3.59 3.19
C LEU A 57 8.78 4.65 2.38
N ASP A 58 8.31 4.31 1.18
CA ASP A 58 7.50 5.21 0.37
C ASP A 58 6.17 5.54 1.04
N MET A 59 5.48 4.53 1.57
CA MET A 59 4.23 4.71 2.34
C MET A 59 4.47 5.58 3.57
N LEU A 60 5.52 5.29 4.35
CA LEU A 60 5.86 6.08 5.53
C LEU A 60 6.21 7.54 5.17
N SER A 61 6.91 7.75 4.06
CA SER A 61 7.22 9.08 3.54
C SER A 61 5.95 9.86 3.16
N ILE A 62 4.96 9.21 2.55
CA ILE A 62 3.65 9.82 2.26
C ILE A 62 2.93 10.18 3.56
N ALA A 63 2.87 9.26 4.52
CA ALA A 63 2.24 9.50 5.81
C ALA A 63 2.85 10.69 6.54
N ALA A 64 4.18 10.78 6.57
CA ALA A 64 4.88 11.91 7.18
C ALA A 64 4.56 13.25 6.49
N ARG A 65 4.40 13.27 5.15
CA ARG A 65 3.94 14.47 4.44
C ARG A 65 2.51 14.84 4.77
N ILE A 66 1.60 13.86 4.87
CA ILE A 66 0.20 14.08 5.26
C ILE A 66 0.13 14.68 6.67
N GLU A 67 0.78 14.04 7.65
CA GLU A 67 0.80 14.51 9.05
C GLU A 67 1.49 15.86 9.22
N GLY A 68 2.41 16.20 8.32
CA GLY A 68 3.08 17.49 8.28
C GLY A 68 2.39 18.55 7.42
N GLY A 69 1.17 18.31 6.90
CA GLY A 69 0.44 19.27 6.07
C GLY A 69 1.12 19.63 4.74
N ARG A 70 1.99 18.76 4.23
CA ARG A 70 2.83 18.96 3.03
C ARG A 70 2.57 17.91 1.95
N TYR A 71 1.43 17.24 2.02
CA TYR A 71 1.03 16.28 0.99
C TYR A 71 0.43 17.04 -0.19
N ASP A 72 1.09 16.92 -1.35
CA ASP A 72 0.70 17.57 -2.62
C ASP A 72 0.49 16.46 -3.67
N PRO A 73 -0.74 15.92 -3.78
CA PRO A 73 -1.03 14.79 -4.65
C PRO A 73 -1.07 15.19 -6.13
N VAL A 74 -0.53 14.35 -7.01
CA VAL A 74 -0.60 14.56 -8.47
C VAL A 74 -1.86 13.89 -9.01
N LEU A 75 -2.97 14.63 -8.98
CA LEU A 75 -4.27 14.11 -9.38
C LEU A 75 -4.35 13.84 -10.89
N ARG A 76 -4.90 12.68 -11.23
CA ARG A 76 -5.24 12.29 -12.60
C ARG A 76 -6.57 11.56 -12.60
N THR A 77 -7.34 11.78 -13.67
CA THR A 77 -8.54 10.99 -13.95
C THR A 77 -8.14 9.58 -14.37
N VAL A 78 -8.64 8.57 -13.69
CA VAL A 78 -8.46 7.14 -14.00
C VAL A 78 -9.77 6.41 -13.74
N ASP A 79 -9.98 5.27 -14.40
CA ASP A 79 -11.10 4.39 -14.08
C ASP A 79 -10.83 3.63 -12.76
N SER A 80 -11.79 3.60 -11.86
CA SER A 80 -11.66 2.94 -10.56
C SER A 80 -11.46 1.42 -10.67
N LEU A 81 -11.96 0.76 -11.72
CA LEU A 81 -11.72 -0.66 -11.99
C LEU A 81 -10.28 -0.89 -12.45
N GLU A 82 -9.76 -0.04 -13.34
CA GLU A 82 -8.34 -0.09 -13.74
C GLU A 82 -7.42 0.05 -12.51
N LEU A 83 -7.73 1.01 -11.62
CA LEU A 83 -6.99 1.24 -10.39
C LEU A 83 -7.02 0.03 -9.45
N ALA A 84 -8.20 -0.59 -9.28
CA ALA A 84 -8.38 -1.78 -8.46
C ALA A 84 -7.68 -3.01 -9.05
N GLN A 85 -7.69 -3.18 -10.37
CA GLN A 85 -7.01 -4.30 -11.06
C GLN A 85 -5.50 -4.21 -10.96
N ALA A 86 -4.94 -3.00 -11.02
CA ALA A 86 -3.51 -2.76 -10.80
C ALA A 86 -3.10 -3.13 -9.36
N ALA A 87 -3.98 -2.91 -8.38
CA ALA A 87 -3.71 -3.16 -6.97
C ALA A 87 -3.98 -4.61 -6.53
N VAL A 88 -5.08 -5.19 -7.00
CA VAL A 88 -5.58 -6.52 -6.64
C VAL A 88 -5.92 -7.27 -7.93
N PRO A 89 -5.02 -8.14 -8.41
CA PRO A 89 -5.26 -8.91 -9.63
C PRO A 89 -6.57 -9.70 -9.55
N GLY A 90 -7.38 -9.62 -10.61
CA GLY A 90 -8.69 -10.27 -10.65
C GLY A 90 -9.83 -9.45 -10.03
N ALA A 91 -9.61 -8.16 -9.72
CA ALA A 91 -10.70 -7.25 -9.38
C ALA A 91 -11.77 -7.19 -10.49
N GLN A 92 -13.04 -7.24 -10.09
CA GLN A 92 -14.20 -7.29 -11.00
C GLN A 92 -15.23 -6.21 -10.68
N GLY A 93 -16.11 -5.90 -11.63
CA GLY A 93 -17.24 -5.00 -11.43
C GLY A 93 -17.33 -3.93 -12.50
N GLU A 94 -17.96 -2.81 -12.16
CA GLU A 94 -18.16 -1.66 -13.04
C GLU A 94 -17.51 -0.43 -12.41
N GLY A 95 -16.52 0.14 -13.09
CA GLY A 95 -15.78 1.31 -12.65
C GLY A 95 -16.46 2.63 -13.00
N ALA A 96 -15.91 3.71 -12.47
CA ALA A 96 -16.24 5.08 -12.87
C ALA A 96 -14.98 5.96 -12.85
N PRO A 97 -14.99 7.09 -13.58
CA PRO A 97 -13.91 8.07 -13.50
C PRO A 97 -13.74 8.61 -12.07
N VAL A 98 -12.50 8.60 -11.58
CA VAL A 98 -12.10 9.17 -10.29
C VAL A 98 -10.86 10.05 -10.47
N GLU A 99 -10.75 11.14 -9.71
CA GLU A 99 -9.57 12.01 -9.72
C GLU A 99 -8.69 11.73 -8.50
N VAL A 100 -7.57 11.04 -8.71
CA VAL A 100 -6.71 10.55 -7.63
C VAL A 100 -5.23 10.67 -7.98
N ASP A 101 -4.37 10.65 -6.97
CA ASP A 101 -2.96 10.31 -7.19
C ASP A 101 -2.86 8.79 -7.38
N VAL A 102 -2.75 8.37 -8.64
CA VAL A 102 -2.92 6.97 -9.07
C VAL A 102 -1.99 6.02 -8.32
N GLU A 103 -0.71 6.36 -8.19
CA GLU A 103 0.28 5.45 -7.61
C GLU A 103 0.05 5.27 -6.08
N PRO A 104 -0.06 6.34 -5.26
CA PRO A 104 -0.43 6.21 -3.84
C PRO A 104 -1.75 5.48 -3.61
N VAL A 105 -2.78 5.74 -4.42
CA VAL A 105 -4.09 5.09 -4.22
C VAL A 105 -4.05 3.62 -4.63
N SER A 106 -3.39 3.27 -5.73
CA SER A 106 -3.19 1.86 -6.10
C SER A 106 -2.44 1.09 -5.01
N ARG A 107 -1.37 1.68 -4.45
CA ARG A 107 -0.65 1.11 -3.30
C ARG A 107 -1.51 1.00 -2.05
N ALA A 108 -2.37 1.98 -1.78
CA ALA A 108 -3.30 1.94 -0.65
C ALA A 108 -4.29 0.77 -0.78
N LEU A 109 -4.88 0.56 -1.96
CA LEU A 109 -5.76 -0.59 -2.24
C LEU A 109 -5.03 -1.93 -2.07
N ALA A 110 -3.80 -2.03 -2.58
CA ALA A 110 -2.98 -3.24 -2.43
C ALA A 110 -2.62 -3.50 -0.96
N ALA A 111 -2.36 -2.44 -0.19
CA ALA A 111 -2.07 -2.54 1.24
C ALA A 111 -3.29 -3.02 2.04
N PHE A 112 -4.50 -2.56 1.71
CA PHE A 112 -5.73 -3.08 2.31
C PHE A 112 -5.92 -4.57 2.03
N ALA A 113 -5.76 -5.00 0.79
CA ALA A 113 -5.89 -6.41 0.42
C ALA A 113 -4.85 -7.29 1.12
N ARG A 114 -3.60 -6.82 1.18
CA ARG A 114 -2.51 -7.51 1.89
C ARG A 114 -2.79 -7.62 3.39
N ALA A 115 -3.24 -6.54 4.02
CA ALA A 115 -3.56 -6.53 5.44
C ALA A 115 -4.74 -7.48 5.75
N ALA A 116 -5.80 -7.43 4.94
CA ALA A 116 -6.92 -8.34 5.06
C ALA A 116 -6.49 -9.81 4.94
N ALA A 117 -5.70 -10.14 3.91
CA ALA A 117 -5.23 -11.51 3.71
C ALA A 117 -4.29 -11.98 4.83
N ARG A 118 -3.32 -11.15 5.21
CA ARG A 118 -2.31 -11.48 6.23
C ARG A 118 -2.92 -11.67 7.62
N HIS A 119 -3.80 -10.77 8.04
CA HIS A 119 -4.37 -10.80 9.40
C HIS A 119 -5.67 -11.60 9.48
N GLY A 120 -6.31 -11.88 8.34
CA GLY A 120 -7.43 -12.82 8.25
C GLY A 120 -7.01 -14.27 8.01
N GLY A 121 -5.80 -14.52 7.48
CA GLY A 121 -5.35 -15.86 7.10
C GLY A 121 -6.15 -16.46 5.94
N VAL A 122 -6.65 -15.61 5.05
CA VAL A 122 -7.56 -15.97 3.94
C VAL A 122 -7.12 -15.29 2.65
N GLU A 123 -7.50 -15.84 1.50
CA GLU A 123 -7.42 -15.11 0.24
C GLU A 123 -8.54 -14.07 0.18
N VAL A 124 -8.26 -12.93 -0.44
CA VAL A 124 -9.22 -11.84 -0.62
C VAL A 124 -9.39 -11.53 -2.09
N SER A 125 -10.57 -11.02 -2.43
CA SER A 125 -10.93 -10.54 -3.75
C SER A 125 -11.34 -9.08 -3.67
N ALA A 126 -11.25 -8.39 -4.81
CA ALA A 126 -11.71 -7.01 -4.92
C ALA A 126 -12.91 -6.89 -5.88
N GLY A 127 -13.87 -6.06 -5.50
CA GLY A 127 -15.02 -5.70 -6.32
C GLY A 127 -15.10 -4.18 -6.51
N VAL A 128 -15.62 -3.71 -7.64
CA VAL A 128 -15.78 -2.28 -7.93
C VAL A 128 -17.22 -1.96 -8.33
N ALA A 129 -17.76 -0.90 -7.76
CA ALA A 129 -19.08 -0.36 -8.08
C ALA A 129 -19.01 1.17 -8.14
N GLY A 130 -18.91 1.72 -9.35
CA GLY A 130 -18.69 3.14 -9.56
C GLY A 130 -17.40 3.60 -8.89
N ARG A 131 -17.51 4.44 -7.85
CA ARG A 131 -16.35 4.99 -7.12
C ARG A 131 -15.95 4.17 -5.88
N GLU A 132 -16.68 3.09 -5.60
CA GLU A 132 -16.42 2.24 -4.45
C GLU A 132 -15.59 1.02 -4.86
N VAL A 133 -14.46 0.83 -4.18
CA VAL A 133 -13.65 -0.38 -4.25
C VAL A 133 -13.88 -1.16 -2.97
N SER A 134 -14.18 -2.43 -3.10
CA SER A 134 -14.48 -3.34 -2.00
C SER A 134 -13.46 -4.45 -1.93
N ILE A 135 -13.07 -4.85 -0.71
CA ILE A 135 -12.15 -5.96 -0.46
C ILE A 135 -12.80 -6.90 0.55
N ALA A 136 -12.89 -8.18 0.19
CA ALA A 136 -13.56 -9.20 1.01
C ALA A 136 -12.94 -10.59 0.80
N PRO A 137 -13.05 -11.50 1.78
CA PRO A 137 -13.67 -11.29 3.10
C PRO A 137 -12.73 -10.59 4.11
N ILE A 138 -13.32 -9.85 5.05
CA ILE A 138 -12.66 -9.31 6.25
C ILE A 138 -13.11 -10.14 7.44
N VAL A 139 -12.17 -10.91 8.00
CA VAL A 139 -12.40 -11.71 9.21
C VAL A 139 -12.54 -10.78 10.42
N GLU A 140 -13.36 -11.15 11.41
CA GLU A 140 -13.72 -10.33 12.60
C GLU A 140 -12.52 -9.67 13.29
N GLY A 141 -11.37 -10.37 13.40
CA GLY A 141 -10.16 -9.84 14.02
C GLY A 141 -9.31 -8.91 13.13
N ALA A 142 -9.53 -8.91 11.82
CA ALA A 142 -8.77 -8.11 10.86
C ALA A 142 -9.36 -6.70 10.67
N GLY A 143 -10.63 -6.48 11.00
CA GLY A 143 -11.36 -5.21 10.81
C GLY A 143 -10.62 -3.98 11.37
N PRO A 144 -10.29 -3.94 12.67
CA PRO A 144 -9.56 -2.81 13.25
C PRO A 144 -8.18 -2.58 12.63
N ILE A 145 -7.53 -3.63 12.11
CA ILE A 145 -6.20 -3.53 11.50
C ILE A 145 -6.31 -2.92 10.11
N VAL A 146 -7.25 -3.40 9.27
CA VAL A 146 -7.46 -2.86 7.92
C VAL A 146 -8.00 -1.42 7.94
N LEU A 147 -8.74 -1.05 8.99
CA LEU A 147 -9.18 0.34 9.23
C LEU A 147 -8.10 1.24 9.84
N GLY A 148 -6.94 0.69 10.17
CA GLY A 148 -5.82 1.44 10.77
C GLY A 148 -6.06 1.89 12.21
N ASP A 149 -7.09 1.37 12.88
CA ASP A 149 -7.41 1.63 14.29
C ASP A 149 -6.48 0.86 15.23
N ASP A 150 -6.10 -0.36 14.83
CA ASP A 150 -5.06 -1.16 15.48
C ASP A 150 -3.77 -1.12 14.64
N PRO A 151 -2.69 -0.47 15.11
CA PRO A 151 -1.48 -0.20 14.32
C PRO A 151 -0.56 -1.44 14.18
N LYS A 152 -1.14 -2.60 13.90
CA LYS A 152 -0.42 -3.85 13.59
C LYS A 152 0.02 -3.96 12.14
N ASP A 153 -0.49 -3.10 11.27
CA ASP A 153 -0.14 -3.04 9.85
C ASP A 153 0.11 -1.60 9.40
N LEU A 154 1.36 -1.28 9.09
CA LEU A 154 1.74 0.06 8.62
C LEU A 154 1.09 0.38 7.28
N GLY A 155 1.00 -0.59 6.37
CA GLY A 155 0.44 -0.41 5.05
C GLY A 155 -1.02 0.04 5.13
N ALA A 156 -1.84 -0.69 5.88
CA ALA A 156 -3.25 -0.33 6.10
C ALA A 156 -3.39 1.03 6.80
N ALA A 157 -2.63 1.28 7.87
CA ALA A 157 -2.70 2.54 8.60
C ALA A 157 -2.36 3.77 7.74
N VAL A 158 -1.41 3.64 6.81
CA VAL A 158 -1.07 4.69 5.85
C VAL A 158 -2.10 4.76 4.73
N ALA A 159 -2.58 3.63 4.21
CA ALA A 159 -3.60 3.57 3.16
C ALA A 159 -4.86 4.38 3.55
N VAL A 160 -5.33 4.24 4.79
CA VAL A 160 -6.44 5.03 5.33
C VAL A 160 -6.16 6.53 5.28
N ARG A 161 -4.94 6.96 5.64
CA ARG A 161 -4.54 8.37 5.59
C ARG A 161 -4.50 8.91 4.17
N ILE A 162 -3.99 8.13 3.22
CA ILE A 162 -3.95 8.51 1.80
C ILE A 162 -5.36 8.75 1.28
N VAL A 163 -6.27 7.78 1.48
CA VAL A 163 -7.65 7.88 1.01
C VAL A 163 -8.36 9.09 1.64
N ARG A 164 -8.24 9.26 2.97
CA ARG A 164 -8.86 10.39 3.68
C ARG A 164 -8.26 11.74 3.28
N ALA A 165 -6.95 11.83 3.05
CA ALA A 165 -6.29 13.06 2.61
C ALA A 165 -6.78 13.52 1.22
N LEU A 166 -7.26 12.59 0.40
CA LEU A 166 -7.87 12.87 -0.89
C LEU A 166 -9.39 13.12 -0.81
N GLY A 167 -9.98 13.12 0.39
CA GLY A 167 -11.43 13.29 0.58
C GLY A 167 -12.26 12.01 0.35
N GLY A 168 -11.60 10.85 0.25
CA GLY A 168 -12.27 9.55 0.18
C GLY A 168 -12.68 8.99 1.55
N GLY A 169 -13.44 7.90 1.52
CA GLY A 169 -13.93 7.18 2.70
C GLY A 169 -13.33 5.77 2.81
N VAL A 170 -13.16 5.28 4.04
CA VAL A 170 -12.79 3.89 4.32
C VAL A 170 -13.64 3.39 5.49
N GLY A 171 -14.33 2.28 5.30
CA GLY A 171 -15.21 1.69 6.30
C GLY A 171 -15.45 0.20 6.08
N LEU A 172 -16.17 -0.45 7.00
CA LEU A 172 -16.61 -1.83 6.86
C LEU A 172 -18.11 -1.89 6.58
N ASP A 173 -18.51 -2.77 5.67
CA ASP A 173 -19.88 -3.21 5.44
C ASP A 173 -19.94 -4.73 5.58
N GLY A 174 -20.33 -5.21 6.77
CA GLY A 174 -20.21 -6.62 7.13
C GLY A 174 -18.77 -7.13 7.02
N GLU A 175 -18.56 -8.18 6.23
CA GLU A 175 -17.24 -8.79 5.97
C GLU A 175 -16.50 -8.13 4.80
N ARG A 176 -16.81 -6.88 4.45
CA ARG A 176 -16.22 -6.18 3.32
C ARG A 176 -15.65 -4.86 3.78
N LEU A 177 -14.38 -4.60 3.45
CA LEU A 177 -13.82 -3.26 3.48
C LEU A 177 -14.31 -2.50 2.27
N VAL A 178 -14.88 -1.32 2.46
CA VAL A 178 -15.34 -0.42 1.40
C VAL A 178 -14.48 0.84 1.42
N VAL A 179 -13.89 1.14 0.26
CA VAL A 179 -13.07 2.31 -0.01
C VAL A 179 -13.80 3.17 -1.03
N THR A 180 -14.29 4.33 -0.62
CA THR A 180 -14.93 5.31 -1.51
C THR A 180 -13.88 6.28 -2.02
N LEU A 181 -13.59 6.24 -3.32
CA LEU A 181 -12.63 7.15 -3.95
C LEU A 181 -13.24 8.55 -4.14
N PRO A 182 -12.42 9.62 -4.13
CA PRO A 182 -12.87 10.94 -4.57
C PRO A 182 -13.19 10.92 -6.07
N GLY A 183 -13.75 11.98 -6.59
CA GLY A 183 -14.13 12.10 -8.00
C GLY A 183 -14.92 13.36 -8.18
#